data_AF-A0A834Z160-F1
#
_entry.id   AF-A0A834Z160-F1
#
_cell.length_a   1.000
_cell.length_b   1.000
_cell.length_c   1.000
_cell.angle_alpha   90.00
_cell.angle_beta   90.00
_cell.angle_gamma   90.00
#
_symmetry.space_group_name_H-M   'P 1'
#
loop_
_entity.id
_entity.type
_entity.pdbx_description
1 polymer ?
#
loop_
_entity_poly.entity_id
_entity_poly.type
_entity_poly.pdbx_seq_one_letter_code
_entity_poly.pdbx_strand_id
1 'polypeptide(L)'
;MACSTRSTSPAGDEVSATTISAIHSDVLQTHILTRLDGPTLASATCVSSQLHSLSTQESLWRDICHATWPSMDNPRMSNLISTFPKGPRSFFSDSFPLLVSRPEPHHRPEQNPHPPSPTPELIFAVDIYHRKNLIFSKLHETETLTSWFRYSPFRIDLLEPKDVVSTPVQYPDGEESCSRLLEDVTLSWIVVDPAGRRAANLSSWRAVSVQRHWLSGEIQVMYASILAGDRRSSEFVQCGIVVTFGGCEGGEMQVREVSLLVEDMDGKNLTGEDSLVILQRALESRKGRKGRREEGRERYEEYVVMKRERKDRKLRREGRFHMMCMAFGVFVFAAFLVFVLFG
;
A
#
# COMPACT_ATOMS: atom_id res chain seq x y z
N MET A 1 -26.39 18.86 82.26
CA MET A 1 -25.57 20.00 81.79
C MET A 1 -24.46 19.47 80.92
N ALA A 2 -24.36 19.98 79.67
CA ALA A 2 -23.20 20.01 78.76
C ALA A 2 -22.50 18.67 78.38
N CYS A 3 -22.06 18.40 77.15
CA CYS A 3 -22.10 19.09 75.87
C CYS A 3 -21.89 18.04 74.75
N SER A 4 -22.46 18.29 73.58
CA SER A 4 -22.29 17.50 72.35
C SER A 4 -20.84 17.50 71.84
N THR A 5 -20.44 16.40 71.21
CA THR A 5 -19.70 16.48 69.94
C THR A 5 -20.21 15.42 68.98
N ARG A 6 -20.93 15.91 67.98
CA ARG A 6 -21.48 15.22 66.81
C ARG A 6 -20.33 15.07 65.80
N SER A 7 -19.84 13.85 65.59
CA SER A 7 -18.99 13.55 64.43
C SER A 7 -19.90 13.17 63.27
N THR A 8 -20.33 14.18 62.52
CA THR A 8 -20.97 13.99 61.22
C THR A 8 -19.88 13.58 60.24
N SER A 9 -19.79 12.30 59.87
CA SER A 9 -19.09 11.93 58.64
C SER A 9 -19.79 12.63 57.48
N PRO A 10 -19.07 13.25 56.55
CA PRO A 10 -19.69 13.62 55.29
C PRO A 10 -20.15 12.30 54.66
N ALA A 11 -21.45 12.20 54.38
CA ALA A 11 -21.92 11.33 53.32
C ALA A 11 -21.21 11.81 52.06
N GLY A 12 -20.03 11.25 51.80
CA GLY A 12 -19.47 11.31 50.47
C GLY A 12 -20.48 10.59 49.61
N ASP A 13 -21.03 11.28 48.62
CA ASP A 13 -21.63 10.63 47.47
C ASP A 13 -20.60 9.63 46.95
N GLU A 14 -20.70 8.36 47.38
CA GLU A 14 -20.16 7.26 46.61
C GLU A 14 -20.95 7.28 45.32
N VAL A 15 -20.43 8.02 44.34
CA VAL A 15 -20.75 7.81 42.94
C VAL A 15 -20.41 6.34 42.70
N SER A 16 -21.41 5.47 42.82
CA SER A 16 -21.29 4.06 42.49
C SER A 16 -20.81 4.01 41.05
N ALA A 17 -19.53 3.74 40.87
CA ALA A 17 -18.89 3.73 39.56
C ALA A 17 -19.50 2.56 38.77
N THR A 18 -20.48 2.87 37.92
CA THR A 18 -21.09 1.87 37.04
C THR A 18 -20.05 1.45 36.01
N THR A 19 -19.72 0.16 35.99
CA THR A 19 -18.78 -0.41 35.04
C THR A 19 -19.43 -0.59 33.67
N ILE A 20 -18.62 -0.61 32.61
CA ILE A 20 -19.11 -0.86 31.24
C ILE A 20 -19.87 -2.18 31.10
N SER A 21 -19.57 -3.17 31.95
CA SER A 21 -20.27 -4.46 32.01
C SER A 21 -21.71 -4.36 32.51
N ALA A 22 -22.10 -3.25 33.14
CA ALA A 22 -23.49 -3.00 33.53
C ALA A 22 -24.37 -2.55 32.35
N ILE A 23 -23.77 -2.17 31.21
CA ILE A 23 -24.51 -1.82 30.00
C ILE A 23 -25.01 -3.11 29.32
N HIS A 24 -26.27 -3.11 28.89
CA HIS A 24 -26.87 -4.24 28.18
C HIS A 24 -26.08 -4.56 26.89
N SER A 25 -25.93 -5.85 26.58
CA SER A 25 -25.18 -6.33 25.40
C SER A 25 -25.66 -5.70 24.10
N ASP A 26 -26.97 -5.54 23.94
CA ASP A 26 -27.56 -5.01 22.71
C ASP A 26 -27.18 -3.54 22.50
N VAL A 27 -27.08 -2.75 23.58
CA VAL A 27 -26.64 -1.35 23.50
C VAL A 27 -25.17 -1.28 23.14
N LEU A 28 -24.34 -2.13 23.77
CA LEU A 28 -22.93 -2.26 23.41
C LEU A 28 -22.78 -2.62 21.93
N GLN A 29 -23.51 -3.64 21.47
CA GLN A 29 -23.40 -4.19 20.13
C GLN A 29 -23.94 -3.24 19.05
N THR A 30 -25.11 -2.65 19.24
CA THR A 30 -25.80 -1.90 18.17
C THR A 30 -25.48 -0.41 18.15
N HIS A 31 -25.09 0.19 19.28
CA HIS A 31 -24.89 1.64 19.39
C HIS A 31 -23.46 2.07 19.71
N ILE A 32 -22.67 1.22 20.38
CA ILE A 32 -21.31 1.57 20.81
C ILE A 32 -20.29 0.96 19.84
N LEU A 33 -20.28 -0.37 19.68
CA LEU A 33 -19.28 -1.08 18.88
C LEU A 33 -19.39 -0.77 17.38
N THR A 34 -20.60 -0.50 16.87
CA THR A 34 -20.84 -0.08 15.47
C THR A 34 -20.22 1.27 15.11
N ARG A 35 -19.81 2.08 16.09
CA ARG A 35 -19.19 3.39 15.88
C ARG A 35 -17.67 3.35 15.94
N LEU A 36 -17.08 2.22 16.28
CA LEU A 36 -15.63 2.07 16.41
C LEU A 36 -15.02 1.75 15.03
N ASP A 37 -13.86 2.34 14.75
CA ASP A 37 -13.06 1.92 13.61
C ASP A 37 -12.39 0.56 13.87
N GLY A 38 -11.92 -0.10 12.82
CA GLY A 38 -11.37 -1.45 12.93
C GLY A 38 -10.24 -1.60 13.97
N PRO A 39 -9.23 -0.70 14.04
CA PRO A 39 -8.22 -0.75 15.09
C PRO A 39 -8.77 -0.60 16.52
N THR A 40 -9.72 0.30 16.74
CA THR A 40 -10.32 0.48 18.07
C THR A 40 -11.19 -0.72 18.44
N LEU A 41 -11.94 -1.28 17.48
CA LEU A 41 -12.70 -2.52 17.67
C LEU A 41 -11.79 -3.71 17.98
N ALA A 42 -10.65 -3.83 17.27
CA ALA A 42 -9.65 -4.85 17.57
C ALA A 42 -9.11 -4.69 19.00
N SER A 43 -8.84 -3.45 19.43
CA SER A 43 -8.34 -3.16 20.78
C SER A 43 -9.38 -3.49 21.86
N ALA A 44 -10.66 -3.24 21.60
CA ALA A 44 -11.76 -3.62 22.50
C ALA A 44 -11.81 -5.14 22.78
N THR A 45 -11.38 -5.97 21.81
CA THR A 45 -11.35 -7.44 22.00
C THR A 45 -10.37 -7.92 23.07
N CYS A 46 -9.46 -7.07 23.53
CA CYS A 46 -8.45 -7.38 24.55
C CYS A 46 -8.85 -6.91 25.96
N VAL A 47 -9.97 -6.18 26.11
CA VAL A 47 -10.36 -5.55 27.38
C VAL A 47 -11.06 -6.52 28.33
N SER A 48 -11.98 -7.34 27.81
CA SER A 48 -12.73 -8.34 28.60
C SER A 48 -13.27 -9.45 27.71
N SER A 49 -13.70 -10.56 28.30
CA SER A 49 -14.36 -11.66 27.57
C SER A 49 -15.68 -11.23 26.92
N GLN A 50 -16.45 -10.35 27.57
CA GLN A 50 -17.69 -9.79 27.04
C GLN A 50 -17.41 -8.95 25.79
N LEU A 51 -16.48 -7.99 25.87
CA LEU A 51 -16.11 -7.16 24.73
C LEU A 51 -15.43 -7.96 23.62
N HIS A 52 -14.65 -8.99 23.96
CA HIS A 52 -14.12 -9.94 23.00
C HIS A 52 -15.24 -10.59 22.19
N SER A 53 -16.19 -11.25 22.87
CA SER A 53 -17.31 -11.93 22.22
C SER A 53 -18.10 -10.99 21.31
N LEU A 54 -18.48 -9.81 21.81
CA LEU A 54 -19.27 -8.85 21.03
C LEU A 54 -18.47 -8.24 19.85
N SER A 55 -17.19 -7.92 20.04
CA SER A 55 -16.35 -7.28 19.02
C SER A 55 -15.80 -8.26 17.97
N THR A 56 -16.02 -9.57 18.13
CA THR A 56 -15.61 -10.59 17.14
C THR A 56 -16.68 -10.94 16.11
N GLN A 57 -17.88 -10.35 16.22
CA GLN A 57 -18.98 -10.63 15.29
C GLN A 57 -18.66 -10.25 13.84
N GLU A 58 -18.94 -11.16 12.91
CA GLU A 58 -18.60 -10.98 11.50
C GLU A 58 -19.32 -9.80 10.84
N SER A 59 -20.55 -9.48 11.25
CA SER A 59 -21.31 -8.33 10.74
C SER A 59 -20.57 -7.02 10.98
N LEU A 60 -20.06 -6.78 12.19
CA LEU A 60 -19.28 -5.59 12.52
C LEU A 60 -18.06 -5.45 11.61
N TRP A 61 -17.32 -6.55 11.41
CA TRP A 61 -16.13 -6.53 10.56
C TRP A 61 -16.47 -6.37 9.08
N ARG A 62 -17.59 -6.91 8.61
CA ARG A 62 -18.10 -6.70 7.24
C ARG A 62 -18.47 -5.24 7.01
N ASP A 63 -19.23 -4.65 7.94
CA ASP A 63 -19.63 -3.25 7.88
C ASP A 63 -18.41 -2.32 7.91
N ILE A 64 -17.42 -2.62 8.75
CA ILE A 64 -16.13 -1.90 8.80
C ILE A 64 -15.37 -2.04 7.48
N CYS A 65 -15.32 -3.23 6.86
CA CYS A 65 -14.66 -3.42 5.57
C CYS A 65 -15.34 -2.57 4.49
N HIS A 66 -16.67 -2.58 4.40
CA HIS A 66 -17.42 -1.80 3.42
C HIS A 66 -17.27 -0.28 3.65
N ALA A 67 -17.27 0.16 4.90
CA ALA A 67 -17.05 1.56 5.23
C ALA A 67 -15.62 2.04 4.94
N THR A 68 -14.64 1.14 5.08
CA THR A 68 -13.22 1.45 4.82
C THR A 68 -12.87 1.37 3.33
N TRP A 69 -13.48 0.44 2.61
CA TRP A 69 -13.20 0.14 1.20
C TRP A 69 -14.49 -0.07 0.40
N PRO A 70 -15.14 1.00 -0.07
CA PRO A 70 -16.38 0.95 -0.85
C PRO A 70 -16.27 0.09 -2.12
N SER A 71 -15.09 -0.03 -2.71
CA SER A 71 -14.84 -0.91 -3.86
C SER A 71 -15.12 -2.40 -3.57
N MET A 72 -15.26 -2.75 -2.29
CA MET A 72 -15.59 -4.09 -1.81
C MET A 72 -17.08 -4.37 -1.72
N ASP A 73 -17.95 -3.38 -1.97
CA ASP A 73 -19.41 -3.54 -2.01
C ASP A 73 -19.84 -4.28 -3.28
N ASN A 74 -19.46 -5.55 -3.35
CA ASN A 74 -19.73 -6.44 -4.46
C ASN A 74 -20.13 -7.83 -3.92
N PRO A 75 -21.23 -8.45 -4.41
CA PRO A 75 -21.67 -9.76 -3.96
C PRO A 75 -20.61 -10.86 -4.09
N ARG A 76 -19.83 -10.85 -5.17
CA ARG A 76 -18.72 -11.79 -5.37
C ARG A 76 -17.68 -11.64 -4.27
N MET A 77 -17.38 -10.40 -3.90
CA MET A 77 -16.37 -10.12 -2.90
C MET A 77 -16.82 -10.50 -1.48
N SER A 78 -18.09 -10.27 -1.14
CA SER A 78 -18.68 -10.76 0.10
C SER A 78 -18.61 -12.29 0.19
N ASN A 79 -18.92 -13.00 -0.91
CA ASN A 79 -18.80 -14.45 -0.98
C ASN A 79 -17.35 -14.93 -0.90
N LEU A 80 -16.40 -14.20 -1.49
CA LEU A 80 -14.99 -14.54 -1.43
C LEU A 80 -14.45 -14.36 -0.01
N ILE A 81 -14.72 -13.22 0.62
CA ILE A 81 -14.26 -12.90 1.97
C ILE A 81 -14.80 -13.88 3.00
N SER A 82 -16.03 -14.38 2.85
CA SER A 82 -16.59 -15.37 3.77
C SER A 82 -15.82 -16.70 3.74
N THR A 83 -15.07 -16.99 2.68
CA THR A 83 -14.17 -18.18 2.62
C THR A 83 -12.86 -18.00 3.37
N PHE A 84 -12.51 -16.78 3.79
CA PHE A 84 -11.25 -16.52 4.49
C PHE A 84 -11.26 -17.19 5.87
N PRO A 85 -10.10 -17.62 6.43
CA PRO A 85 -10.04 -18.35 7.69
C PRO A 85 -10.71 -17.67 8.90
N LYS A 86 -10.87 -16.34 8.90
CA LYS A 86 -11.64 -15.57 9.89
C LYS A 86 -12.53 -14.52 9.21
N GLY A 87 -13.01 -14.84 8.01
CA GLY A 87 -13.92 -14.00 7.25
C GLY A 87 -13.45 -12.54 7.09
N PRO A 88 -14.37 -11.57 7.21
CA PRO A 88 -14.08 -10.13 7.09
C PRO A 88 -13.02 -9.63 8.08
N ARG A 89 -12.92 -10.22 9.27
CA ARG A 89 -11.93 -9.81 10.27
C ARG A 89 -10.50 -10.10 9.81
N SER A 90 -10.25 -11.29 9.25
CA SER A 90 -8.93 -11.60 8.67
C SER A 90 -8.63 -10.72 7.48
N PHE A 91 -9.62 -10.50 6.61
CA PHE A 91 -9.47 -9.61 5.45
C PHE A 91 -9.05 -8.21 5.89
N PHE A 92 -9.77 -7.60 6.85
CA PHE A 92 -9.42 -6.29 7.37
C PHE A 92 -8.03 -6.27 7.99
N SER A 93 -7.70 -7.28 8.81
CA SER A 93 -6.38 -7.37 9.43
C SER A 93 -5.25 -7.42 8.40
N ASP A 94 -5.45 -8.13 7.29
CA ASP A 94 -4.44 -8.31 6.26
C ASP A 94 -4.35 -7.10 5.31
N SER A 95 -5.45 -6.42 5.04
CA SER A 95 -5.53 -5.28 4.11
C SER A 95 -5.30 -3.90 4.78
N PHE A 96 -5.58 -3.75 6.07
CA PHE A 96 -5.52 -2.44 6.74
C PHE A 96 -4.09 -1.87 6.93
N PRO A 97 -3.11 -2.66 7.39
CA PRO A 97 -1.74 -2.18 7.60
C PRO A 97 -0.97 -1.97 6.29
N LEU A 98 0.17 -1.27 6.37
CA LEU A 98 1.08 -1.24 5.23
C LEU A 98 1.68 -2.62 4.99
N LEU A 99 1.78 -3.00 3.72
CA LEU A 99 2.53 -4.18 3.31
C LEU A 99 4.03 -3.91 3.48
N VAL A 100 4.68 -4.79 4.24
CA VAL A 100 6.08 -4.66 4.62
C VAL A 100 6.77 -5.98 4.34
N SER A 101 7.70 -5.97 3.40
CA SER A 101 8.64 -7.06 3.21
C SER A 101 10.03 -6.56 3.60
N ARG A 102 10.64 -7.19 4.61
CA ARG A 102 12.07 -7.00 4.86
C ARG A 102 12.84 -8.08 4.11
N PRO A 103 14.02 -7.75 3.54
CA PRO A 103 14.98 -8.78 3.18
C PRO A 103 15.33 -9.53 4.46
N GLU A 104 15.10 -10.82 4.51
CA GLU A 104 15.60 -11.66 5.61
C GLU A 104 17.14 -11.65 5.52
N PRO A 105 17.86 -11.10 6.52
CA PRO A 105 19.30 -11.21 6.54
C PRO A 105 19.65 -12.66 6.86
N HIS A 106 20.23 -13.38 5.89
CA HIS A 106 20.87 -14.69 6.02
C HIS A 106 20.03 -15.97 5.87
N HIS A 107 18.74 -15.91 5.54
CA HIS A 107 18.10 -17.12 5.03
C HIS A 107 18.44 -17.27 3.55
N ARG A 108 19.24 -18.31 3.22
CA ARG A 108 19.18 -18.93 1.88
C ARG A 108 17.69 -19.03 1.55
N PRO A 109 17.23 -18.66 0.33
CA PRO A 109 15.87 -19.00 -0.04
C PRO A 109 15.78 -20.51 0.15
N GLU A 110 15.11 -20.95 1.22
CA GLU A 110 14.59 -22.30 1.24
C GLU A 110 13.79 -22.34 -0.05
N GLN A 111 14.26 -23.16 -0.98
CA GLN A 111 13.42 -23.59 -2.07
C GLN A 111 12.21 -24.15 -1.33
N ASN A 112 11.14 -23.37 -1.20
CA ASN A 112 9.85 -23.93 -0.88
C ASN A 112 9.70 -25.07 -1.89
N PRO A 113 9.67 -26.35 -1.44
CA PRO A 113 9.69 -27.49 -2.35
C PRO A 113 8.49 -27.47 -3.31
N HIS A 114 7.51 -26.62 -3.00
CA HIS A 114 6.34 -26.36 -3.80
C HIS A 114 6.40 -24.91 -4.30
N PRO A 115 6.46 -24.69 -5.63
CA PRO A 115 6.13 -23.38 -6.16
C PRO A 115 4.73 -22.99 -5.64
N PRO A 116 4.50 -21.70 -5.32
CA PRO A 116 3.17 -21.25 -4.94
C PRO A 116 2.18 -21.73 -6.00
N SER A 117 1.05 -22.28 -5.54
CA SER A 117 0.00 -22.75 -6.45
C SER A 117 -0.35 -21.62 -7.41
N PRO A 118 -0.57 -21.93 -8.70
CA PRO A 118 -0.94 -20.89 -9.66
C PRO A 118 -2.20 -20.18 -9.16
N THR A 119 -2.09 -18.87 -8.95
CA THR A 119 -3.22 -18.00 -8.60
C THR A 119 -3.86 -17.58 -9.91
N PRO A 120 -4.98 -18.18 -10.36
CA PRO A 120 -5.50 -17.99 -11.73
C PRO A 120 -5.97 -16.56 -12.01
N GLU A 121 -6.33 -15.84 -10.95
CA GLU A 121 -6.84 -14.47 -11.01
C GLU A 121 -6.35 -13.66 -9.81
N LEU A 122 -6.17 -12.36 -10.00
CA LEU A 122 -6.02 -11.39 -8.93
C LEU A 122 -7.14 -10.37 -9.01
N ILE A 123 -7.63 -9.94 -7.85
CA ILE A 123 -8.63 -8.88 -7.76
C ILE A 123 -8.00 -7.66 -7.09
N PHE A 124 -8.24 -6.48 -7.63
CA PHE A 124 -7.78 -5.20 -7.13
C PHE A 124 -8.98 -4.35 -6.74
N ALA A 125 -9.06 -4.02 -5.46
CA ALA A 125 -10.05 -3.12 -4.90
C ALA A 125 -9.38 -1.79 -4.59
N VAL A 126 -9.81 -0.74 -5.30
CA VAL A 126 -9.13 0.55 -5.30
C VAL A 126 -10.10 1.66 -4.91
N ASP A 127 -9.74 2.40 -3.88
CA ASP A 127 -10.50 3.54 -3.36
C ASP A 127 -9.58 4.74 -3.15
N ILE A 128 -10.00 5.91 -3.62
CA ILE A 128 -9.29 7.18 -3.49
C ILE A 128 -10.19 8.17 -2.78
N TYR A 129 -9.64 8.80 -1.75
CA TYR A 129 -10.33 9.78 -0.93
C TYR A 129 -9.60 11.11 -0.97
N HIS A 130 -10.36 12.20 -1.00
CA HIS A 130 -9.88 13.54 -0.72
C HIS A 130 -10.55 14.05 0.56
N ARG A 131 -9.76 14.34 1.61
CA ARG A 131 -10.25 14.78 2.93
C ARG A 131 -11.39 13.90 3.48
N LYS A 132 -11.23 12.57 3.37
CA LYS A 132 -12.22 11.55 3.76
C LYS A 132 -13.47 11.44 2.87
N ASN A 133 -13.61 12.26 1.83
CA ASN A 133 -14.66 12.10 0.84
C ASN A 133 -14.16 11.19 -0.28
N LEU A 134 -14.94 10.16 -0.63
CA LEU A 134 -14.62 9.25 -1.73
C LEU A 134 -14.71 9.99 -3.07
N ILE A 135 -13.65 9.96 -3.86
CA ILE A 135 -13.59 10.59 -5.19
C ILE A 135 -13.42 9.58 -6.33
N PHE A 136 -12.98 8.36 -6.02
CA PHE A 136 -12.86 7.26 -6.98
C PHE A 136 -12.97 5.93 -6.24
N SER A 137 -13.71 4.98 -6.81
CA SER A 137 -13.82 3.61 -6.30
C SER A 137 -14.01 2.65 -7.47
N LYS A 138 -13.17 1.62 -7.55
CA LYS A 138 -13.26 0.61 -8.62
C LYS A 138 -12.76 -0.74 -8.14
N LEU A 139 -13.48 -1.78 -8.54
CA LEU A 139 -13.05 -3.17 -8.47
C LEU A 139 -12.55 -3.60 -9.86
N HIS A 140 -11.37 -4.21 -9.92
CA HIS A 140 -10.77 -4.68 -11.16
C HIS A 140 -10.26 -6.11 -10.98
N GLU A 141 -10.43 -6.94 -12.00
CA GLU A 141 -10.04 -8.35 -11.98
C GLU A 141 -9.11 -8.62 -13.14
N THR A 142 -8.02 -9.36 -12.89
CA THR A 142 -7.09 -9.76 -13.92
C THR A 142 -6.86 -11.26 -13.89
N GLU A 143 -6.91 -11.90 -15.06
CA GLU A 143 -6.43 -13.27 -15.23
C GLU A 143 -4.90 -13.27 -15.29
N THR A 144 -4.25 -14.24 -14.66
CA THR A 144 -2.78 -14.32 -14.56
C THR A 144 -2.17 -15.41 -15.44
N LEU A 145 -2.99 -16.31 -15.99
CA LEU A 145 -2.52 -17.50 -16.70
C LEU A 145 -2.20 -17.22 -18.17
N THR A 146 -2.72 -16.13 -18.72
CA THR A 146 -2.52 -15.77 -20.13
C THR A 146 -1.04 -15.45 -20.41
N SER A 147 -0.55 -15.86 -21.58
CA SER A 147 0.80 -15.49 -22.02
C SER A 147 0.98 -13.97 -22.09
N TRP A 148 -0.08 -13.23 -22.43
CA TRP A 148 -0.06 -11.76 -22.43
C TRP A 148 0.26 -11.21 -21.05
N PHE A 149 -0.43 -11.67 -20.00
CA PHE A 149 -0.13 -11.27 -18.63
C PHE A 149 1.31 -11.66 -18.24
N ARG A 150 1.68 -12.93 -18.45
CA ARG A 150 2.95 -13.49 -17.94
C ARG A 150 4.18 -12.83 -18.53
N TYR A 151 4.15 -12.49 -19.82
CA TYR A 151 5.33 -12.00 -20.54
C TYR A 151 5.30 -10.49 -20.85
N SER A 152 4.19 -9.80 -20.62
CA SER A 152 4.12 -8.33 -20.74
C SER A 152 4.58 -7.65 -19.46
N PRO A 153 5.04 -6.38 -19.53
CA PRO A 153 5.24 -5.55 -18.36
C PRO A 153 3.98 -5.54 -17.48
N PHE A 154 4.14 -5.79 -16.19
CA PHE A 154 3.04 -5.80 -15.23
C PHE A 154 2.57 -4.36 -15.00
N ARG A 155 1.39 -4.07 -15.56
CA ARG A 155 0.70 -2.79 -15.41
C ARG A 155 -0.79 -3.05 -15.29
N ILE A 156 -1.42 -2.39 -14.32
CA ILE A 156 -2.87 -2.41 -14.13
C ILE A 156 -3.37 -0.98 -14.31
N ASP A 157 -4.17 -0.76 -15.36
CA ASP A 157 -4.82 0.52 -15.64
C ASP A 157 -6.31 0.41 -15.31
N LEU A 158 -6.81 1.31 -14.47
CA LEU A 158 -8.21 1.32 -14.06
C LEU A 158 -9.08 2.26 -14.89
N LEU A 159 -8.49 3.11 -15.72
CA LEU A 159 -9.18 4.02 -16.62
C LEU A 159 -8.62 3.85 -18.02
N GLU A 160 -9.49 3.85 -19.03
CA GLU A 160 -9.03 3.93 -20.41
C GLU A 160 -8.51 5.35 -20.70
N PRO A 161 -7.62 5.55 -21.69
CA PRO A 161 -7.02 6.87 -21.97
C PRO A 161 -8.01 8.02 -22.25
N LYS A 162 -9.29 7.70 -22.50
CA LYS A 162 -10.37 8.68 -22.75
C LYS A 162 -11.34 8.81 -21.58
N ASP A 163 -11.25 7.92 -20.60
CA ASP A 163 -12.12 7.95 -19.43
C ASP A 163 -11.68 9.07 -18.51
N VAL A 164 -12.67 9.81 -18.01
CA VAL A 164 -12.48 10.85 -17.00
C VAL A 164 -13.55 10.71 -15.94
N VAL A 165 -13.15 10.83 -14.68
CA VAL A 165 -14.08 10.80 -13.53
C VAL A 165 -14.07 12.18 -12.90
N SER A 166 -15.18 12.92 -13.03
CA SER A 166 -15.35 14.20 -12.36
C SER A 166 -15.41 14.03 -10.84
N THR A 167 -14.83 14.97 -10.12
CA THR A 167 -14.86 15.01 -8.65
C THR A 167 -15.40 16.36 -8.20
N PRO A 168 -16.08 16.44 -7.05
CA PRO A 168 -16.56 17.72 -6.50
C PRO A 168 -15.43 18.58 -5.91
N VAL A 169 -14.16 18.20 -6.10
CA VAL A 169 -12.99 18.87 -5.54
C VAL A 169 -12.52 19.93 -6.53
N GLN A 170 -12.18 21.12 -6.03
CA GLN A 170 -11.61 22.17 -6.89
C GLN A 170 -10.18 21.83 -7.31
N TYR A 171 -9.86 22.10 -8.57
CA TYR A 171 -8.52 21.91 -9.09
C TYR A 171 -7.54 22.88 -8.41
N PRO A 172 -6.38 22.41 -7.91
CA PRO A 172 -5.43 23.28 -7.23
C PRO A 172 -4.90 24.39 -8.14
N ASP A 173 -5.11 25.64 -7.72
CA ASP A 173 -4.52 26.81 -8.37
C ASP A 173 -3.16 27.12 -7.73
N GLY A 174 -2.08 26.72 -8.40
CA GLY A 174 -0.69 26.96 -7.99
C GLY A 174 0.00 25.80 -7.26
N GLU A 175 1.28 26.01 -6.92
CA GLU A 175 2.15 24.95 -6.38
C GLU A 175 1.90 24.66 -4.89
N GLU A 176 1.56 25.69 -4.11
CA GLU A 176 1.27 25.54 -2.68
C GLU A 176 0.00 24.70 -2.45
N SER A 177 -1.06 24.96 -3.23
CA SER A 177 -2.31 24.20 -3.18
C SER A 177 -2.12 22.77 -3.70
N CYS A 178 -1.29 22.59 -4.75
CA CYS A 178 -0.89 21.28 -5.25
C CYS A 178 -0.19 20.44 -4.16
N SER A 179 0.75 21.06 -3.43
CA SER A 179 1.49 20.38 -2.35
C SER A 179 0.58 19.88 -1.22
N ARG A 180 -0.58 20.52 -0.99
CA ARG A 180 -1.56 20.05 0.02
C ARG A 180 -2.20 18.72 -0.34
N LEU A 181 -2.26 18.35 -1.63
CA LEU A 181 -2.75 17.03 -2.06
C LEU A 181 -1.91 15.87 -1.49
N LEU A 182 -0.66 16.12 -1.10
CA LEU A 182 0.19 15.13 -0.44
C LEU A 182 -0.45 14.62 0.86
N GLU A 183 -1.20 15.47 1.55
CA GLU A 183 -1.87 15.14 2.80
C GLU A 183 -3.37 14.90 2.63
N ASP A 184 -3.99 15.62 1.70
CA ASP A 184 -5.43 15.59 1.50
C ASP A 184 -5.90 14.36 0.72
N VAL A 185 -5.06 13.76 -0.14
CA VAL A 185 -5.43 12.60 -0.96
C VAL A 185 -4.84 11.31 -0.41
N THR A 186 -5.72 10.38 -0.05
CA THR A 186 -5.34 9.03 0.40
C THR A 186 -5.87 7.97 -0.54
N LEU A 187 -5.15 6.87 -0.68
CA LEU A 187 -5.47 5.78 -1.59
C LEU A 187 -5.32 4.44 -0.88
N SER A 188 -6.22 3.51 -1.14
CA SER A 188 -6.03 2.09 -0.84
C SER A 188 -6.05 1.29 -2.14
N TRP A 189 -5.03 0.46 -2.35
CA TRP A 189 -4.96 -0.48 -3.47
C TRP A 189 -4.82 -1.89 -2.90
N ILE A 190 -5.95 -2.53 -2.63
CA ILE A 190 -5.95 -3.87 -2.05
C ILE A 190 -5.87 -4.88 -3.18
N VAL A 191 -4.82 -5.69 -3.16
CA VAL A 191 -4.76 -6.92 -3.95
C VAL A 191 -5.36 -8.06 -3.14
N VAL A 192 -6.21 -8.85 -3.77
CA VAL A 192 -6.83 -10.06 -3.23
C VAL A 192 -6.41 -11.23 -4.10
N ASP A 193 -5.91 -12.27 -3.45
CA ASP A 193 -5.66 -13.58 -4.04
C ASP A 193 -6.80 -14.53 -3.63
N PRO A 194 -7.74 -14.83 -4.53
CA PRO A 194 -8.87 -15.70 -4.23
C PRO A 194 -8.44 -17.14 -3.92
N ALA A 195 -7.41 -17.65 -4.60
CA ALA A 195 -6.91 -19.01 -4.40
C ALA A 195 -6.23 -19.15 -3.03
N GLY A 196 -5.38 -18.18 -2.68
CA GLY A 196 -4.72 -18.09 -1.38
C GLY A 196 -5.65 -17.71 -0.22
N ARG A 197 -6.80 -17.10 -0.52
CA ARG A 197 -7.74 -16.49 0.45
C ARG A 197 -7.04 -15.48 1.36
N ARG A 198 -6.27 -14.59 0.72
CA ARG A 198 -5.46 -13.54 1.37
C ARG A 198 -5.63 -12.22 0.62
N ALA A 199 -5.31 -11.15 1.31
CA ALA A 199 -5.29 -9.82 0.73
C ALA A 199 -4.14 -9.00 1.33
N ALA A 200 -3.76 -7.92 0.66
CA ALA A 200 -2.82 -6.93 1.18
C ALA A 200 -3.04 -5.58 0.49
N ASN A 201 -2.72 -4.49 1.18
CA ASN A 201 -2.71 -3.17 0.55
C ASN A 201 -1.32 -2.86 -0.02
N LEU A 202 -1.26 -2.63 -1.33
CA LEU A 202 -0.05 -2.29 -2.09
C LEU A 202 0.29 -0.79 -2.05
N SER A 203 -0.60 0.04 -1.52
CA SER A 203 -0.38 1.49 -1.40
C SER A 203 0.28 1.88 -0.08
N SER A 204 0.88 3.06 -0.08
CA SER A 204 1.40 3.73 1.12
C SER A 204 0.31 4.41 1.97
N TRP A 205 -0.99 4.25 1.66
CA TRP A 205 -2.12 5.04 2.16
C TRP A 205 -2.05 6.54 1.83
N ARG A 206 -0.97 7.21 2.21
CA ARG A 206 -0.68 8.61 1.91
C ARG A 206 0.24 8.72 0.70
N ALA A 207 0.12 9.82 -0.02
CA ALA A 207 0.97 10.10 -1.16
C ALA A 207 2.43 10.20 -0.70
N VAL A 208 3.34 9.64 -1.49
CA VAL A 208 4.79 9.75 -1.28
C VAL A 208 5.39 10.92 -2.06
N SER A 209 4.71 11.36 -3.11
CA SER A 209 5.08 12.54 -3.89
C SER A 209 3.88 13.10 -4.65
N VAL A 210 3.91 14.40 -4.90
CA VAL A 210 2.99 15.10 -5.80
C VAL A 210 3.84 15.91 -6.78
N GLN A 211 3.51 15.87 -8.06
CA GLN A 211 4.19 16.62 -9.09
C GLN A 211 3.19 17.19 -10.09
N ARG A 212 3.28 18.49 -10.36
CA ARG A 212 2.56 19.12 -11.47
C ARG A 212 3.39 19.04 -12.74
N HIS A 213 2.81 18.48 -13.80
CA HIS A 213 3.45 18.43 -15.09
C HIS A 213 3.46 19.84 -15.71
N TRP A 214 4.65 20.31 -16.09
CA TRP A 214 4.87 21.70 -16.51
C TRP A 214 4.14 22.09 -17.81
N LEU A 215 3.92 21.14 -18.72
CA LEU A 215 3.29 21.39 -20.02
C LEU A 215 1.77 21.18 -19.98
N SER A 216 1.31 20.02 -19.50
CA SER A 216 -0.13 19.71 -19.45
C SER A 216 -0.84 20.35 -18.27
N GLY A 217 -0.09 20.79 -17.25
CA GLY A 217 -0.64 21.33 -16.01
C GLY A 217 -1.29 20.28 -15.11
N GLU A 218 -1.36 19.01 -15.53
CA GLU A 218 -1.90 17.87 -14.79
C GLU A 218 -1.07 17.57 -13.54
N ILE A 219 -1.72 17.07 -12.50
CA ILE A 219 -1.08 16.74 -11.23
C ILE A 219 -1.01 15.22 -11.10
N GLN A 220 0.21 14.71 -10.95
CA GLN A 220 0.47 13.31 -10.65
C GLN A 220 0.71 13.15 -9.16
N VAL A 221 -0.09 12.30 -8.53
CA VAL A 221 0.06 11.90 -7.13
C VAL A 221 0.54 10.45 -7.12
N MET A 222 1.68 10.20 -6.48
CA MET A 222 2.25 8.85 -6.40
C MET A 222 2.08 8.24 -5.01
N TYR A 223 1.84 6.93 -5.01
CA TYR A 223 1.86 6.07 -3.83
C TYR A 223 2.81 4.90 -4.12
N ALA A 224 3.44 4.35 -3.08
CA ALA A 224 4.38 3.26 -3.28
C ALA A 224 4.46 2.32 -2.09
N SER A 225 4.59 1.02 -2.38
CA SER A 225 5.12 0.05 -1.41
C SER A 225 6.41 -0.57 -1.92
N ILE A 226 7.32 -0.84 -1.00
CA ILE A 226 8.64 -1.42 -1.28
C ILE A 226 8.62 -2.87 -0.78
N LEU A 227 8.77 -3.81 -1.72
CA LEU A 227 8.79 -5.24 -1.44
C LEU A 227 10.19 -5.81 -1.65
N ALA A 228 10.45 -6.94 -1.01
CA ALA A 228 11.66 -7.70 -1.25
C ALA A 228 11.55 -8.35 -2.64
N GLY A 229 12.53 -8.08 -3.50
CA GLY A 229 12.60 -8.69 -4.81
C GLY A 229 13.13 -10.13 -4.75
N ASP A 230 13.59 -10.62 -5.89
CA ASP A 230 14.22 -11.93 -6.01
C ASP A 230 15.57 -11.82 -6.75
N ARG A 231 16.21 -12.96 -7.04
CA ARG A 231 17.49 -12.97 -7.76
C ARG A 231 17.39 -12.43 -9.20
N ARG A 232 16.20 -12.40 -9.80
CA ARG A 232 15.98 -11.98 -11.20
C ARG A 232 15.67 -10.49 -11.34
N SER A 233 14.96 -9.92 -10.37
CA SER A 233 14.48 -8.53 -10.37
C SER A 233 15.49 -7.58 -9.74
N SER A 234 15.70 -7.65 -8.43
CA SER A 234 16.79 -7.03 -7.65
C SER A 234 16.50 -7.26 -6.16
N GLU A 235 17.28 -6.66 -5.25
CA GLU A 235 17.02 -6.77 -3.80
C GLU A 235 15.64 -6.22 -3.40
N PHE A 236 15.20 -5.15 -4.04
CA PHE A 236 13.94 -4.48 -3.75
C PHE A 236 13.17 -4.16 -5.03
N VAL A 237 11.86 -4.17 -4.92
CA VAL A 237 10.97 -3.80 -6.01
C VAL A 237 9.94 -2.80 -5.49
N GLN A 238 9.59 -1.86 -6.34
CA GLN A 238 8.60 -0.83 -6.04
C GLN A 238 7.29 -1.21 -6.71
N CYS A 239 6.22 -1.36 -5.93
CA CYS A 239 4.86 -1.29 -6.45
C CYS A 239 4.46 0.19 -6.47
N GLY A 240 4.64 0.85 -7.63
CA GLY A 240 4.34 2.25 -7.83
C GLY A 240 2.91 2.43 -8.34
N ILE A 241 2.13 3.26 -7.66
CA ILE A 241 0.77 3.62 -8.05
C ILE A 241 0.77 5.11 -8.41
N VAL A 242 0.21 5.44 -9.56
CA VAL A 242 0.09 6.81 -10.06
C VAL A 242 -1.38 7.15 -10.23
N VAL A 243 -1.76 8.31 -9.70
CA VAL A 243 -3.06 8.93 -9.93
C VAL A 243 -2.83 10.26 -10.62
N THR A 244 -3.36 10.41 -11.83
CA THR A 244 -3.27 11.66 -12.58
C THR A 244 -4.58 12.42 -12.46
N PHE A 245 -4.50 13.65 -11.98
CA PHE A 245 -5.60 14.59 -11.90
C PHE A 245 -5.43 15.69 -12.96
N GLY A 246 -6.52 16.07 -13.63
CA GLY A 246 -6.55 17.25 -14.50
C GLY A 246 -7.70 18.18 -14.13
N GLY A 247 -7.62 19.43 -14.58
CA GLY A 247 -8.70 20.39 -14.42
C GLY A 247 -9.78 20.21 -15.50
N CYS A 248 -11.01 20.63 -15.19
CA CYS A 248 -12.07 20.84 -16.16
C CYS A 248 -12.36 22.34 -16.35
N GLU A 249 -13.11 22.70 -17.40
CA GLU A 249 -13.50 24.11 -17.67
C GLU A 249 -14.27 24.75 -16.52
N GLY A 250 -14.96 23.95 -15.68
CA GLY A 250 -15.66 24.40 -14.48
C GLY A 250 -14.78 24.60 -13.25
N GLY A 251 -13.46 24.41 -13.36
CA GLY A 251 -12.52 24.51 -12.24
C GLY A 251 -12.42 23.25 -11.38
N GLU A 252 -13.27 22.25 -11.59
CA GLU A 252 -13.26 21.00 -10.84
C GLU A 252 -12.11 20.09 -11.27
N MET A 253 -11.64 19.29 -10.32
CA MET A 253 -10.62 18.26 -10.50
C MET A 253 -11.25 16.98 -11.06
N GLN A 254 -10.58 16.37 -12.02
CA GLN A 254 -10.98 15.11 -12.65
C GLN A 254 -9.87 14.07 -12.49
N VAL A 255 -10.25 12.83 -12.21
CA VAL A 255 -9.33 11.69 -12.26
C VAL A 255 -9.21 11.25 -13.73
N ARG A 256 -7.99 11.24 -14.25
CA ARG A 256 -7.67 10.90 -15.66
C ARG A 256 -6.91 9.59 -15.79
N GLU A 257 -6.13 9.24 -14.79
CA GLU A 257 -5.39 7.98 -14.76
C GLU A 257 -5.37 7.44 -13.33
N VAL A 258 -5.55 6.14 -13.18
CA VAL A 258 -5.27 5.40 -11.95
C VAL A 258 -4.58 4.11 -12.37
N SER A 259 -3.27 4.03 -12.15
CA SER A 259 -2.45 2.92 -12.64
C SER A 259 -1.48 2.39 -11.58
N LEU A 260 -1.15 1.11 -11.68
CA LEU A 260 -0.12 0.45 -10.87
C LEU A 260 0.92 -0.20 -11.78
N LEU A 261 2.20 -0.01 -11.45
CA LEU A 261 3.34 -0.66 -12.07
C LEU A 261 4.26 -1.28 -11.02
N VAL A 262 5.00 -2.31 -11.43
CA VAL A 262 6.03 -2.92 -10.59
C VAL A 262 7.39 -2.76 -11.26
N GLU A 263 8.28 -2.04 -10.59
CA GLU A 263 9.63 -1.73 -11.07
C GLU A 263 10.72 -2.30 -10.16
N ASP A 264 11.84 -2.70 -10.75
CA ASP A 264 13.06 -3.02 -10.00
C ASP A 264 13.88 -1.75 -9.61
N MET A 265 14.96 -1.96 -8.87
CA MET A 265 15.92 -0.91 -8.49
C MET A 265 16.57 -0.21 -9.69
N ASP A 266 16.54 -0.80 -10.87
CA ASP A 266 17.14 -0.25 -12.09
C ASP A 266 16.10 0.53 -12.92
N GLY A 267 14.83 0.55 -12.50
CA GLY A 267 13.72 1.22 -13.19
C GLY A 267 13.15 0.40 -14.35
N LYS A 268 13.45 -0.90 -14.39
CA LYS A 268 12.87 -1.81 -15.37
C LYS A 268 11.53 -2.31 -14.84
N ASN A 269 10.50 -2.23 -15.69
CA ASN A 269 9.21 -2.86 -15.41
C ASN A 269 9.38 -4.37 -15.38
N LEU A 270 8.88 -5.00 -14.31
CA LEU A 270 8.83 -6.45 -14.20
C LEU A 270 7.71 -7.00 -15.07
N THR A 271 7.85 -8.25 -15.51
CA THR A 271 6.77 -8.94 -16.22
C THR A 271 5.66 -9.36 -15.26
N GLY A 272 4.50 -9.74 -15.77
CA GLY A 272 3.43 -10.27 -14.92
C GLY A 272 3.83 -11.55 -14.19
N GLU A 273 4.64 -12.42 -14.80
CA GLU A 273 5.15 -13.62 -14.14
C GLU A 273 6.09 -13.28 -12.97
N ASP A 274 7.09 -12.42 -13.19
CA ASP A 274 8.04 -12.03 -12.13
C ASP A 274 7.31 -11.28 -11.00
N SER A 275 6.37 -10.39 -11.36
CA SER A 275 5.57 -9.62 -10.39
C SER A 275 4.66 -10.52 -9.55
N LEU A 276 4.03 -11.53 -10.16
CA LEU A 276 3.14 -12.45 -9.46
C LEU A 276 3.88 -13.23 -8.36
N VAL A 277 5.10 -13.71 -8.63
CA VAL A 277 5.93 -14.42 -7.66
C VAL A 277 6.24 -13.54 -6.44
N ILE A 278 6.53 -12.26 -6.68
CA ILE A 278 6.80 -11.28 -5.62
C ILE A 278 5.53 -11.02 -4.80
N LEU A 279 4.41 -10.75 -5.46
CA LEU A 279 3.13 -10.45 -4.80
C LEU A 279 2.63 -11.64 -3.96
N GLN A 280 2.70 -12.86 -4.50
CA GLN A 280 2.35 -14.08 -3.76
C GLN A 280 3.21 -14.24 -2.51
N ARG A 281 4.53 -14.08 -2.62
CA ARG A 281 5.45 -14.15 -1.47
C ARG A 281 5.09 -13.09 -0.42
N ALA A 282 4.78 -11.87 -0.85
CA ALA A 282 4.40 -10.80 0.05
C ALA A 282 3.07 -11.10 0.77
N LEU A 283 2.07 -11.63 0.07
CA LEU A 283 0.78 -12.07 0.62
C LEU A 283 0.93 -13.26 1.59
N GLU A 284 1.83 -14.20 1.30
CA GLU A 284 2.09 -15.37 2.13
C GLU A 284 2.83 -15.03 3.42
N SER A 285 3.61 -13.94 3.43
CA SER A 285 4.47 -13.55 4.54
C SER A 285 3.69 -13.17 5.81
N ARG A 286 3.23 -14.17 6.58
CA ARG A 286 2.61 -13.99 7.91
C ARG A 286 3.54 -13.30 8.92
N LYS A 287 4.86 -13.29 8.64
CA LYS A 287 5.92 -12.62 9.43
C LYS A 287 6.23 -11.19 8.97
N GLY A 288 5.60 -10.69 7.91
CA GLY A 288 5.72 -9.30 7.49
C GLY A 288 5.27 -8.39 8.63
N ARG A 289 6.17 -7.56 9.14
CA ARG A 289 5.87 -6.64 10.24
C ARG A 289 4.89 -5.59 9.69
N LYS A 290 3.60 -5.76 9.93
CA LYS A 290 2.52 -4.81 9.57
C LYS A 290 2.96 -3.40 9.96
N GLY A 291 3.30 -2.58 8.97
CA GLY A 291 3.85 -1.24 9.16
C GLY A 291 2.74 -0.28 9.57
N ARG A 292 3.10 0.76 10.34
CA ARG A 292 2.16 1.85 10.61
C ARG A 292 1.94 2.66 9.33
N ARG A 293 0.75 3.26 9.19
CA ARG A 293 0.37 4.04 8.01
C ARG A 293 1.33 5.19 7.71
N GLU A 294 2.00 5.72 8.74
CA GLU A 294 2.96 6.82 8.57
C GLU A 294 4.31 6.39 7.96
N GLU A 295 4.67 5.09 8.02
CA GLU A 295 5.99 4.60 7.59
C GLU A 295 6.17 4.54 6.06
N GLY A 296 5.09 4.67 5.29
CA GLY A 296 5.12 4.47 3.84
C GLY A 296 6.05 5.45 3.12
N ARG A 297 6.02 6.72 3.51
CA ARG A 297 6.85 7.77 2.89
C ARG A 297 8.32 7.62 3.25
N GLU A 298 8.63 7.35 4.52
CA GLU A 298 10.01 7.14 5.00
C GLU A 298 10.70 6.04 4.20
N ARG A 299 10.02 4.91 3.98
CA ARG A 299 10.57 3.79 3.21
C ARG A 299 10.74 4.08 1.73
N TYR A 300 9.82 4.85 1.16
CA TYR A 300 9.97 5.29 -0.21
C TYR A 300 11.19 6.20 -0.36
N GLU A 301 11.40 7.14 0.56
CA GLU A 301 12.58 8.01 0.59
C GLU A 301 13.88 7.20 0.72
N GLU A 302 13.93 6.22 1.65
CA GLU A 302 15.06 5.28 1.77
C GLU A 302 15.33 4.53 0.45
N TYR A 303 14.28 4.01 -0.18
CA TYR A 303 14.38 3.33 -1.47
C TYR A 303 14.92 4.25 -2.57
N VAL A 304 14.45 5.49 -2.66
CA VAL A 304 14.93 6.48 -3.63
C VAL A 304 16.42 6.78 -3.44
N VAL A 305 16.87 6.91 -2.19
CA VAL A 305 18.30 7.08 -1.87
C VAL A 305 19.11 5.87 -2.35
N MET A 306 18.69 4.66 -2.00
CA MET A 306 19.36 3.43 -2.46
C MET A 306 19.41 3.32 -3.99
N LYS A 307 18.32 3.67 -4.68
CA LYS A 307 18.21 3.68 -6.14
C LYS A 307 19.19 4.68 -6.76
N ARG A 308 19.33 5.88 -6.18
CA ARG A 308 20.31 6.89 -6.60
C ARG A 308 21.74 6.41 -6.40
N GLU A 309 22.10 5.91 -5.22
CA GLU A 309 23.45 5.41 -4.96
C GLU A 309 23.85 4.26 -5.89
N ARG A 310 22.91 3.37 -6.20
CA ARG A 310 23.14 2.26 -7.14
C ARG A 310 23.43 2.78 -8.55
N LYS A 311 22.67 3.77 -9.02
CA LYS A 311 22.92 4.45 -10.31
C LYS A 311 24.30 5.09 -10.33
N ASP A 312 24.67 5.82 -9.28
CA ASP A 312 25.99 6.47 -9.18
C ASP A 312 27.13 5.44 -9.18
N ARG A 313 26.97 4.31 -8.46
CA ARG A 313 27.95 3.21 -8.47
C ARG A 313 28.12 2.60 -9.86
N LYS A 314 27.04 2.45 -10.64
CA LYS A 314 27.09 1.95 -12.02
C LYS A 314 27.79 2.94 -12.95
N LEU A 315 27.41 4.22 -12.92
CA LEU A 315 28.05 5.27 -13.73
C LEU A 315 29.55 5.38 -13.43
N ARG A 316 29.96 5.31 -12.16
CA ARG A 316 31.39 5.26 -11.79
C ARG A 316 32.11 4.03 -12.34
N ARG A 317 31.43 2.88 -12.42
CA ARG A 317 32.00 1.64 -12.97
C ARG A 317 32.17 1.74 -14.48
N GLU A 318 31.16 2.22 -15.18
CA GLU A 318 31.20 2.47 -16.62
C GLU A 318 32.26 3.51 -16.98
N GLY A 319 32.34 4.62 -16.23
CA GLY A 319 33.39 5.62 -16.40
C GLY A 319 34.80 5.05 -16.26
N ARG A 320 35.02 4.13 -15.30
CA ARG A 320 36.30 3.41 -15.18
C ARG A 320 36.59 2.54 -16.41
N PHE A 321 35.60 1.84 -16.96
CA PHE A 321 35.77 1.06 -18.18
C PHE A 321 36.10 1.93 -19.39
N HIS A 322 35.42 3.07 -19.56
CA HIS A 322 35.75 4.03 -20.61
C HIS A 322 37.18 4.57 -20.48
N MET A 323 37.61 4.91 -19.26
CA MET A 323 38.97 5.37 -19.00
C MET A 323 40.03 4.29 -19.33
N MET A 324 39.78 3.03 -18.94
CA MET A 324 40.66 1.91 -19.28
C MET A 324 40.73 1.68 -20.80
N CYS A 325 39.59 1.76 -21.49
CA CYS A 325 39.52 1.62 -22.95
C CYS A 325 40.32 2.72 -23.66
N MET A 326 40.17 3.98 -23.24
CA MET A 326 40.94 5.11 -23.78
C MET A 326 42.46 4.94 -23.53
N ALA A 327 42.85 4.56 -22.31
CA ALA A 327 44.26 4.33 -21.98
C ALA A 327 44.87 3.18 -22.81
N PHE A 328 44.12 2.09 -23.01
CA PHE A 328 44.53 0.98 -23.87
C PHE A 328 44.71 1.43 -25.33
N GLY A 329 43.77 2.21 -25.86
CA GLY A 329 43.89 2.78 -27.21
C GLY A 329 45.14 3.65 -27.39
N VAL A 330 45.43 4.54 -26.43
CA VAL A 330 46.65 5.37 -26.43
C VAL A 330 47.91 4.51 -26.37
N PHE A 331 47.91 3.47 -25.54
CA PHE A 331 49.05 2.55 -25.41
C PHE A 331 49.32 1.80 -26.72
N VAL A 332 48.29 1.26 -27.37
CA VAL A 332 48.42 0.56 -28.67
C VAL A 332 48.94 1.52 -29.75
N PHE A 333 48.42 2.75 -29.79
CA PHE A 333 48.88 3.76 -30.74
C PHE A 333 50.35 4.15 -30.51
N ALA A 334 50.75 4.37 -29.26
CA ALA A 334 52.14 4.68 -28.92
C ALA A 334 53.08 3.52 -29.26
N ALA A 335 52.69 2.27 -28.95
CA ALA A 335 53.45 1.08 -29.30
C ALA A 335 53.61 0.93 -30.82
N PHE A 336 52.55 1.20 -31.59
CA PHE A 336 52.60 1.22 -33.05
C PHE A 336 53.58 2.28 -33.58
N LEU A 337 53.54 3.51 -33.06
CA LEU A 337 54.48 4.56 -33.45
C LEU A 337 55.93 4.19 -33.14
N VAL A 338 56.19 3.60 -31.97
CA VAL A 338 57.53 3.12 -31.61
C VAL A 338 57.99 2.02 -32.57
N PHE A 339 57.11 1.08 -32.91
CA PHE A 339 57.41 0.03 -33.89
C PHE A 339 57.71 0.59 -35.28
N VAL A 340 56.99 1.62 -35.74
CA VAL A 340 57.24 2.25 -37.06
C VAL A 340 58.52 3.09 -37.07
N LEU A 341 58.84 3.77 -35.96
CA LEU A 341 60.01 4.66 -35.88
C LEU A 341 61.33 3.94 -35.62
N PHE A 342 61.29 2.79 -34.93
CA PHE A 342 62.49 2.06 -34.49
C PHE A 342 62.54 0.59 -34.96
N GLY A 343 61.57 0.15 -35.76
CA GLY A 343 61.48 -1.20 -36.31
C GLY A 343 61.90 -1.32 -37.76
#